data_AF-A0A7C4JLU7-F1
#
_entry.id   AF-A0A7C4JLU7-F1
#
_cell.length_a   1.000
_cell.length_b   1.000
_cell.length_c   1.000
_cell.angle_alpha   90.00
_cell.angle_beta   90.00
_cell.angle_gamma   90.00
#
_symmetry.space_group_name_H-M   'P 1'
#
loop_
_entity.id
_entity.type
_entity.pdbx_description
1 polymer ?
#
loop_
_entity_poly.entity_id
_entity_poly.type
_entity_poly.pdbx_seq_one_letter_code
_entity_poly.pdbx_strand_id
1 'polypeptide(L)'
;MKSIRRIKWLDGYLLLETTFDYIMLKSANIAIEVKPKTIIVKGAENYRIYRTSFSQYIYVYFVEKLKPFTNYSSNNYSLENLSIRIENVKTSIGDFCIIKLPEQFNIQHLIITEEKICIAIHLKRKLTTELIENTVIIYVY
;
A
#
# COMPACT_ATOMS: atom_id res chain seq x y z
N MET A 1 -1.27 -20.30 -2.05
CA MET A 1 -0.10 -20.30 -1.13
C MET A 1 0.12 -18.89 -0.60
N LYS A 2 0.32 -18.73 0.71
CA LYS A 2 0.59 -17.44 1.35
C LYS A 2 2.10 -17.23 1.45
N SER A 3 2.58 -16.03 1.17
CA SER A 3 3.96 -15.64 1.42
C SER A 3 4.04 -14.35 2.24
N ILE A 4 5.14 -14.20 2.97
CA ILE A 4 5.38 -13.12 3.90
C ILE A 4 6.81 -12.62 3.72
N ARG A 5 6.98 -11.33 3.48
CA ARG A 5 8.27 -10.66 3.29
C ARG A 5 8.39 -9.46 4.23
N ARG A 6 9.62 -9.14 4.64
CA ARG A 6 9.94 -7.89 5.34
C ARG A 6 10.53 -6.90 4.36
N ILE A 7 9.95 -5.72 4.29
CA ILE A 7 10.43 -4.60 3.49
C ILE A 7 11.16 -3.65 4.45
N LYS A 8 12.45 -3.41 4.22
CA LYS A 8 13.21 -2.43 5.02
C LYS A 8 12.51 -1.07 4.96
N TRP A 9 12.29 -0.45 6.11
CA TRP A 9 11.63 0.85 6.25
C TRP A 9 12.18 1.58 7.46
N LEU A 10 12.77 2.76 7.23
CA LEU A 10 13.52 3.51 8.25
C LEU A 10 14.51 2.56 8.98
N ASP A 11 14.53 2.59 10.32
CA ASP A 11 15.35 1.74 11.17
C ASP A 11 14.70 0.37 11.49
N GLY A 12 13.65 -0.03 10.76
CA GLY A 12 12.97 -1.30 10.95
C GLY A 12 12.40 -1.88 9.66
N TYR A 13 11.18 -2.44 9.72
CA TYR A 13 10.54 -3.05 8.55
C TYR A 13 9.01 -2.92 8.52
N LEU A 14 8.46 -3.06 7.31
CA LEU A 14 7.05 -3.34 7.05
C LEU A 14 6.87 -4.81 6.69
N LEU A 15 5.77 -5.41 7.13
CA LEU A 15 5.43 -6.79 6.79
C LEU A 15 4.54 -6.78 5.55
N LEU A 16 4.98 -7.44 4.49
CA LEU A 16 4.19 -7.65 3.28
C LEU A 16 3.75 -9.11 3.23
N GLU A 17 2.45 -9.34 3.38
CA GLU A 17 1.82 -10.63 3.15
C GLU A 17 1.20 -10.63 1.75
N THR A 18 1.41 -11.69 0.99
CA THR A 18 0.88 -11.82 -0.37
C THR A 18 0.23 -13.18 -0.56
N THR A 19 -0.92 -13.19 -1.21
CA THR A 19 -1.58 -14.37 -1.76
C THR A 19 -2.01 -14.07 -3.18
N PHE A 20 -2.53 -15.05 -3.91
CA PHE A 20 -3.05 -14.84 -5.26
C PHE A 20 -4.14 -13.75 -5.31
N ASP A 21 -4.95 -13.64 -4.26
CA ASP A 21 -6.15 -12.79 -4.22
C ASP A 21 -5.97 -11.47 -3.46
N TYR A 22 -4.87 -11.31 -2.72
CA TYR A 22 -4.60 -10.06 -2.00
C TYR A 22 -3.13 -9.83 -1.65
N ILE A 23 -2.81 -8.56 -1.45
CA ILE A 23 -1.56 -8.06 -0.90
C ILE A 23 -1.91 -7.28 0.37
N MET A 24 -1.17 -7.51 1.45
CA MET A 24 -1.40 -6.87 2.74
C MET A 24 -0.08 -6.34 3.27
N LEU A 25 0.00 -5.02 3.41
CA LEU A 25 1.12 -4.34 4.04
C LEU A 25 0.73 -4.00 5.48
N LYS A 26 1.52 -4.46 6.45
CA LYS A 26 1.33 -4.14 7.87
C LYS A 26 2.53 -3.40 8.42
N SER A 27 2.24 -2.45 9.28
CA SER A 27 3.17 -1.74 10.15
C SER A 27 2.68 -1.90 11.60
N ALA A 28 3.34 -1.25 12.57
CA ALA A 28 2.93 -1.36 13.97
C ALA A 28 1.54 -0.75 14.25
N ASN A 29 1.12 0.26 13.46
CA ASN A 29 -0.11 1.03 13.69
C ASN A 29 -1.03 1.14 12.47
N ILE A 30 -0.59 0.75 11.28
CA ILE A 30 -1.35 0.83 10.02
C ILE A 30 -1.35 -0.53 9.33
N ALA A 31 -2.49 -0.88 8.74
CA ALA A 31 -2.63 -2.04 7.85
C ALA A 31 -3.32 -1.63 6.54
N ILE A 32 -2.72 -2.02 5.42
CA ILE A 32 -3.22 -1.76 4.07
C ILE A 32 -3.46 -3.10 3.39
N GLU A 33 -4.71 -3.43 3.13
CA GLU A 33 -5.12 -4.61 2.37
C GLU A 33 -5.52 -4.20 0.96
N VAL A 34 -5.00 -4.90 -0.04
CA VAL A 34 -5.23 -4.65 -1.46
C VAL A 34 -5.70 -5.94 -2.10
N LYS A 35 -6.91 -5.91 -2.64
CA LYS A 35 -7.53 -6.94 -3.48
C LYS A 35 -7.66 -6.42 -4.91
N PRO A 36 -7.93 -7.27 -5.90
CA PRO A 36 -8.08 -6.85 -7.29
C PRO A 36 -8.98 -5.63 -7.53
N LYS A 37 -10.04 -5.46 -6.73
CA LYS A 37 -11.04 -4.40 -6.86
C LYS A 37 -11.29 -3.59 -5.57
N THR A 38 -10.52 -3.82 -4.52
CA THR A 38 -10.77 -3.19 -3.22
C THR A 38 -9.47 -2.88 -2.52
N ILE A 39 -9.34 -1.67 -1.96
CA ILE A 39 -8.28 -1.31 -1.04
C ILE A 39 -8.91 -0.96 0.31
N ILE A 40 -8.32 -1.43 1.39
CA ILE A 40 -8.73 -1.12 2.76
C ILE A 40 -7.50 -0.59 3.50
N VAL A 41 -7.56 0.64 4.00
CA VAL A 41 -6.50 1.27 4.76
C VAL A 41 -7.00 1.53 6.18
N LYS A 42 -6.53 0.73 7.15
CA LYS A 42 -6.80 0.89 8.57
C LYS A 42 -5.74 1.79 9.22
N GLY A 43 -6.17 2.66 10.13
CA GLY A 43 -5.33 3.71 10.70
C GLY A 43 -5.33 4.99 9.84
N ALA A 44 -6.39 5.22 9.07
CA ALA A 44 -6.55 6.38 8.21
C ALA A 44 -7.37 7.47 8.89
N GLU A 45 -6.96 8.73 8.76
CA GLU A 45 -7.67 9.91 9.26
C GLU A 45 -8.64 10.46 8.20
N ASN A 46 -8.15 10.63 6.98
CA ASN A 46 -8.92 11.18 5.87
C ASN A 46 -8.34 10.71 4.54
N TYR A 47 -9.01 11.09 3.45
CA TYR A 47 -8.52 10.85 2.10
C TYR A 47 -8.81 12.02 1.17
N ARG A 48 -8.00 12.13 0.12
CA ARG A 48 -8.18 13.10 -0.97
C ARG A 48 -8.00 12.41 -2.32
N ILE A 49 -8.91 12.70 -3.24
CA ILE A 49 -8.84 12.20 -4.62
C ILE A 49 -8.33 13.32 -5.51
N TYR A 50 -7.33 13.02 -6.32
CA TYR A 50 -6.81 13.89 -7.37
C TYR A 50 -6.92 13.18 -8.72
N ARG A 51 -7.28 13.91 -9.77
CA ARG A 51 -7.41 13.35 -11.11
C ARG A 51 -6.52 14.12 -12.08
N THR A 52 -5.85 13.37 -12.94
CA THR A 52 -5.12 13.88 -14.11
C THR A 52 -5.81 13.38 -15.37
N SER A 53 -5.28 13.76 -16.54
CA SER A 53 -5.77 13.27 -17.84
C SER A 53 -5.59 11.76 -18.05
N PHE A 54 -4.75 11.08 -17.26
CA PHE A 54 -4.40 9.67 -17.47
C PHE A 54 -4.70 8.78 -16.26
N SER A 55 -4.56 9.33 -15.05
CA SER A 55 -4.66 8.59 -13.80
C SER A 55 -5.48 9.32 -12.74
N GLN A 56 -6.03 8.53 -11.84
CA GLN A 56 -6.66 8.98 -10.60
C GLN A 56 -5.74 8.55 -9.44
N TYR A 57 -5.48 9.47 -8.53
CA TYR A 57 -4.63 9.29 -7.37
C TYR A 57 -5.47 9.46 -6.12
N ILE A 58 -5.44 8.47 -5.24
CA ILE A 58 -6.12 8.54 -3.94
C ILE A 58 -5.03 8.63 -2.88
N TYR A 59 -4.98 9.77 -2.20
CA TYR A 59 -4.12 9.98 -1.05
C TYR A 59 -4.92 9.64 0.20
N VAL A 60 -4.46 8.66 0.97
CA VAL A 60 -5.03 8.32 2.27
C VAL A 60 -4.02 8.71 3.35
N TYR A 61 -4.42 9.59 4.24
CA TYR A 61 -3.58 10.14 5.29
C TYR A 61 -3.75 9.33 6.56
N PHE A 62 -2.66 9.04 7.24
CA PHE A 62 -2.68 8.22 8.45
C PHE A 62 -2.96 9.05 9.69
N VAL A 63 -3.68 8.48 10.65
CA VAL A 63 -3.94 9.12 11.96
C VAL A 63 -2.64 9.40 12.70
N GLU A 64 -1.69 8.47 12.60
CA GLU A 64 -0.35 8.60 13.14
C GLU A 64 0.66 8.29 12.05
N LYS A 65 1.89 8.82 12.20
CA LYS A 65 3.01 8.42 11.34
C LYS A 65 3.20 6.92 11.37
N LEU A 66 3.48 6.35 10.20
CA LEU A 66 3.70 4.94 10.00
C LEU A 66 4.94 4.48 10.76
N LYS A 67 4.73 3.56 11.71
CA LYS A 67 5.78 3.05 12.60
C LYS A 67 6.28 1.69 12.11
N PRO A 68 7.59 1.53 11.82
CA PRO A 68 8.14 0.24 11.46
C PRO A 68 8.06 -0.74 12.64
N PHE A 69 8.05 -2.02 12.34
CA PHE A 69 8.35 -3.04 13.35
C PHE A 69 9.86 -3.04 13.66
N THR A 70 10.22 -3.23 14.92
CA THR A 70 11.61 -3.14 15.43
C THR A 70 12.35 -4.48 15.50
N ASN A 71 11.63 -5.61 15.55
CA ASN A 71 12.25 -6.94 15.69
C ASN A 71 12.65 -7.58 14.35
N TYR A 72 13.85 -7.25 13.87
CA TYR A 72 14.42 -7.79 12.64
C TYR A 72 14.94 -9.23 12.83
N SER A 73 14.07 -10.24 12.78
CA SER A 73 14.47 -11.63 12.49
C SER A 73 14.44 -11.88 10.98
N SER A 74 15.61 -11.99 10.38
CA SER A 74 15.80 -12.07 8.93
C SER A 74 15.36 -13.43 8.37
N ASN A 75 14.05 -13.65 8.22
CA ASN A 75 13.58 -14.72 7.35
C ASN A 75 13.17 -14.10 6.01
N ASN A 76 14.14 -14.07 5.11
CA ASN A 76 13.91 -13.82 3.69
C ASN A 76 13.23 -15.07 3.11
N TYR A 77 11.91 -15.07 3.00
CA TYR A 77 11.20 -16.04 2.16
C TYR A 77 11.16 -15.50 0.73
N SER A 78 11.68 -16.27 -0.24
CA SER A 78 11.54 -15.97 -1.67
C SER A 78 10.12 -16.32 -2.14
N LEU A 79 9.61 -15.53 -3.08
CA LEU A 79 8.31 -15.73 -3.74
C LEU A 79 8.57 -16.05 -5.20
N GLU A 80 8.01 -17.15 -5.68
CA GLU A 80 7.97 -17.47 -7.11
C GLU A 80 6.68 -17.01 -7.82
N ASN A 81 5.65 -16.52 -7.11
CA ASN A 81 4.30 -16.53 -7.70
C ASN A 81 3.58 -15.20 -7.92
N LEU A 82 4.18 -14.04 -7.65
CA LEU A 82 3.59 -12.74 -8.03
C LEU A 82 4.68 -11.78 -8.47
N SER A 83 4.52 -11.17 -9.66
CA SER A 83 5.41 -10.15 -10.24
C SER A 83 5.36 -8.80 -9.51
N ILE A 84 5.25 -8.82 -8.18
CA ILE A 84 5.26 -7.63 -7.33
C ILE A 84 6.68 -7.10 -7.28
N ARG A 85 6.87 -5.84 -7.68
CA ARG A 85 8.15 -5.14 -7.57
C ARG A 85 8.07 -4.10 -6.47
N ILE A 86 9.07 -4.12 -5.59
CA ILE A 86 9.18 -3.21 -4.46
C ILE A 86 10.45 -2.39 -4.67
N GLU A 87 10.29 -1.08 -4.72
CA GLU A 87 11.37 -0.12 -4.90
C GLU A 87 11.37 0.83 -3.70
N ASN A 88 12.47 0.86 -2.96
CA ASN A 88 12.67 1.83 -1.89
C ASN A 88 13.47 3.00 -2.46
N VAL A 89 12.89 4.19 -2.39
CA VAL A 89 13.46 5.42 -2.96
C VAL A 89 13.73 6.39 -1.82
N LYS A 90 14.98 6.84 -1.70
CA LYS A 90 15.35 7.93 -0.79
C LYS A 90 15.50 9.22 -1.59
N THR A 91 14.84 10.28 -1.16
CA THR A 91 14.91 11.60 -1.80
C THR A 91 15.17 12.68 -0.77
N SER A 92 15.48 13.90 -1.22
CA SER A 92 15.60 15.08 -0.35
C SER A 92 14.31 15.45 0.39
N ILE A 93 13.17 14.95 -0.07
CA ILE A 93 11.83 15.23 0.48
C ILE A 93 11.25 14.05 1.27
N GLY A 94 12.00 12.96 1.43
CA GLY A 94 11.63 11.81 2.24
C GLY A 94 11.95 10.45 1.62
N ASP A 95 11.74 9.42 2.45
CA ASP A 95 11.85 8.01 2.08
C ASP A 95 10.47 7.49 1.62
N PHE A 96 10.45 6.78 0.48
CA PHE A 96 9.24 6.23 -0.12
C PHE A 96 9.41 4.76 -0.45
N CYS A 97 8.33 4.00 -0.28
CA CYS A 97 8.24 2.60 -0.73
C CYS A 97 7.21 2.53 -1.84
N ILE A 98 7.64 2.09 -3.02
CA ILE A 98 6.79 1.93 -4.19
C ILE A 98 6.54 0.44 -4.38
N ILE A 99 5.27 0.05 -4.37
CA ILE A 99 4.83 -1.32 -4.66
C ILE A 99 4.09 -1.31 -5.99
N LYS A 100 4.69 -1.87 -7.03
CA LYS A 100 4.07 -2.08 -8.34
C LYS A 100 3.26 -3.37 -8.29
N LEU A 101 1.98 -3.28 -8.58
CA LEU A 101 1.03 -4.39 -8.45
C LEU A 101 0.91 -5.14 -9.79
N PRO A 102 0.59 -6.46 -9.77
CA PRO A 102 0.32 -7.21 -10.99
C PRO A 102 -0.92 -6.69 -11.73
N GLU A 103 -0.99 -6.92 -13.05
CA GLU A 103 -2.08 -6.44 -13.92
C GLU A 103 -3.48 -6.93 -13.51
N GLN A 104 -3.57 -8.07 -12.81
CA GLN A 104 -4.83 -8.57 -12.27
C GLN A 104 -5.47 -7.64 -11.23
N PHE A 105 -4.69 -6.71 -10.66
CA PHE A 105 -5.20 -5.66 -9.80
C PHE A 105 -5.59 -4.46 -10.65
N ASN A 106 -6.76 -3.88 -10.41
CA ASN A 106 -7.19 -2.64 -11.06
C ASN A 106 -6.42 -1.40 -10.56
N ILE A 107 -5.25 -1.59 -9.97
CA ILE A 107 -4.45 -0.61 -9.24
C ILE A 107 -3.03 -0.73 -9.79
N GLN A 108 -2.45 0.41 -10.17
CA GLN A 108 -1.15 0.42 -10.86
C GLN A 108 0.00 0.33 -9.87
N HIS A 109 0.01 1.19 -8.86
CA HIS A 109 1.04 1.23 -7.83
C HIS A 109 0.53 1.83 -6.52
N LEU A 110 1.19 1.43 -5.45
CA LEU A 110 1.09 2.02 -4.12
C LEU A 110 2.39 2.77 -3.84
N ILE A 111 2.30 4.01 -3.37
CA ILE A 111 3.44 4.79 -2.89
C ILE A 111 3.20 5.09 -1.42
N ILE A 112 4.00 4.47 -0.56
CA ILE A 112 3.89 4.60 0.89
C ILE A 112 4.95 5.59 1.38
N THR A 113 4.51 6.49 2.24
CA THR A 113 5.34 7.46 2.96
C THR A 113 5.10 7.28 4.47
N GLU A 114 5.78 8.04 5.32
CA GLU A 114 5.48 8.02 6.76
C GLU A 114 4.07 8.53 7.09
N GLU A 115 3.49 9.43 6.30
CA GLU A 115 2.27 10.17 6.69
C GLU A 115 1.04 9.77 5.88
N LYS A 116 1.25 9.14 4.72
CA LYS A 116 0.19 8.79 3.79
C LYS A 116 0.59 7.67 2.85
N ILE A 117 -0.42 7.05 2.26
CA ILE A 117 -0.31 6.22 1.07
C ILE A 117 -0.96 6.93 -0.12
N CYS A 118 -0.30 6.91 -1.27
CA CYS A 118 -0.87 7.28 -2.56
C CYS A 118 -1.16 6.00 -3.37
N ILE A 119 -2.39 5.89 -3.84
CA ILE A 119 -2.90 4.75 -4.62
C ILE A 119 -3.19 5.27 -6.02
N ALA A 120 -2.44 4.78 -7.01
CA ALA A 120 -2.63 5.18 -8.41
C ALA A 120 -3.50 4.17 -9.16
N ILE A 121 -4.51 4.68 -9.82
CA ILE A 121 -5.51 3.92 -10.58
C ILE A 121 -5.63 4.55 -11.97
N HIS A 122 -5.81 3.71 -13.00
CA HIS A 122 -6.05 4.21 -14.35
C HIS A 122 -7.39 4.96 -14.42
N LEU A 123 -7.42 6.14 -15.07
CA LEU A 123 -8.63 6.97 -15.20
C LEU A 123 -9.87 6.26 -15.79
N LYS A 124 -9.70 5.16 -16.53
CA LYS A 124 -10.81 4.39 -17.10
C LYS A 124 -11.64 3.65 -16.05
N ARG A 125 -11.10 3.45 -14.85
CA ARG A 125 -11.80 2.78 -13.76
C ARG A 125 -12.73 3.74 -13.04
N LYS A 126 -13.87 3.23 -12.59
CA LYS A 126 -14.73 3.97 -11.65
C LYS A 126 -14.31 3.62 -10.23
N LEU A 127 -14.49 4.56 -9.31
CA LEU A 127 -14.18 4.35 -7.91
C LEU A 127 -15.23 4.94 -6.99
N THR A 128 -15.41 4.27 -5.85
CA THR A 128 -16.20 4.73 -4.71
C THR A 128 -15.32 4.63 -3.47
N THR A 129 -15.41 5.61 -2.58
CA THR A 129 -14.57 5.69 -1.38
C THR A 129 -15.41 6.00 -0.16
N GLU A 130 -15.14 5.28 0.93
CA GLU A 130 -15.81 5.43 2.22
C GLU A 130 -14.75 5.62 3.30
N LEU A 131 -15.03 6.51 4.25
CA LEU A 131 -14.27 6.65 5.49
C LEU A 131 -15.22 6.26 6.63
N ILE A 132 -14.86 5.19 7.34
CA ILE A 132 -15.63 4.67 8.47
C ILE A 132 -14.66 4.56 9.64
N GLU A 133 -14.89 5.37 10.68
CA GLU A 133 -13.95 5.53 11.80
C GLU A 133 -12.54 5.84 11.28
N ASN A 134 -11.56 4.98 11.59
CA ASN A 134 -10.18 5.11 11.15
C ASN A 134 -9.86 4.19 9.95
N THR A 135 -10.84 3.90 9.11
CA THR A 135 -10.68 3.00 7.96
C THR A 135 -11.18 3.65 6.68
N VAL A 136 -10.30 3.77 5.68
CA VAL A 136 -10.68 4.14 4.32
C VAL A 136 -10.83 2.89 3.46
N ILE A 137 -11.99 2.72 2.85
CA ILE A 137 -12.30 1.64 1.91
C ILE A 137 -12.48 2.24 0.52
N ILE A 138 -11.79 1.67 -0.46
CA ILE A 138 -11.81 2.12 -1.85
C ILE A 138 -12.24 0.94 -2.71
N TYR A 139 -13.33 1.11 -3.45
CA TYR A 139 -13.82 0.14 -4.43
C TYR A 139 -13.45 0.60 -5.84
N VAL A 140 -12.98 -0.31 -6.69
CA VAL A 140 -12.51 -0.03 -8.06
C VAL A 140 -13.21 -0.94 -9.07
N TYR A 141 -13.92 -0.34 -10.02
CA TYR A 141 -14.75 -1.00 -11.04
C TYR A 141 -14.14 -0.83 -12.44
#